data_AF-A0A820D1I0-F1
#
_entry.id   AF-A0A820D1I0-F1
#
_cell.length_a   1.000
_cell.length_b   1.000
_cell.length_c   1.000
_cell.angle_alpha   90.00
_cell.angle_beta   90.00
_cell.angle_gamma   90.00
#
_symmetry.space_group_name_H-M   'P 1'
#
loop_
_entity.id
_entity.type
_entity.pdbx_description
1 polymer ?
#
loop_
_entity_poly.entity_id
_entity_poly.type
_entity_poly.pdbx_seq_one_letter_code
_entity_poly.pdbx_strand_id
1 'polypeptide(L)'
;MFSKLKIYQLAFLQERLELKNNFKLVAFLKKSISTDQIPTNKDFKKLNRILNNCIIVTKQSNWKTEYEFNRFDHRRPDEISFESGELLSDYFRDKKKIILEKTDYPCIQVYLRNKYDKPCHLPLEVCKVKEWQVYDE
;
A
#
# COMPACT_ATOMS: atom_id res chain seq x y z
N MET A 1 -27.06 -6.47 32.77
CA MET A 1 -25.65 -6.07 33.00
C MET A 1 -24.75 -6.92 32.11
N PHE A 2 -24.31 -6.39 30.96
CA PHE A 2 -23.34 -7.08 30.11
C PHE A 2 -21.95 -6.90 30.71
N SER A 3 -21.22 -8.00 30.95
CA SER A 3 -19.88 -7.93 31.52
C SER A 3 -18.95 -7.13 30.61
N LYS A 4 -18.13 -6.25 31.19
CA LYS A 4 -17.15 -5.43 30.46
C LYS A 4 -16.30 -6.27 29.48
N LEU A 5 -16.02 -7.55 29.79
CA LEU A 5 -15.32 -8.49 28.92
C LEU A 5 -15.99 -8.71 27.54
N LYS A 6 -17.33 -8.78 27.45
CA LYS A 6 -18.04 -8.99 26.17
C LYS A 6 -17.97 -7.76 25.26
N ILE A 7 -17.90 -6.56 25.84
CA ILE A 7 -17.76 -5.30 25.10
C ILE A 7 -16.36 -5.22 24.47
N TYR A 8 -15.31 -5.58 25.21
CA TYR A 8 -13.94 -5.61 24.67
C TYR A 8 -13.76 -6.70 23.60
N GLN A 9 -14.38 -7.87 23.73
CA GLN A 9 -14.33 -8.90 22.69
C GLN A 9 -15.06 -8.51 21.40
N LEU A 10 -16.19 -7.78 21.50
CA LEU A 10 -16.91 -7.29 20.34
C LEU A 10 -16.18 -6.13 19.65
N ALA A 11 -15.58 -5.21 20.40
CA ALA A 11 -14.71 -4.16 19.85
C ALA A 11 -13.46 -4.75 19.17
N PHE A 12 -12.82 -5.75 19.78
CA PHE A 12 -11.67 -6.48 19.20
C PHE A 12 -12.05 -7.28 17.94
N LEU A 13 -13.26 -7.85 17.88
CA LEU A 13 -13.75 -8.54 16.69
C LEU A 13 -14.18 -7.57 15.58
N GLN A 14 -14.76 -6.41 15.91
CA GLN A 14 -15.04 -5.32 14.97
C GLN A 14 -13.75 -4.75 14.41
N GLU A 15 -12.75 -4.48 15.25
CA GLU A 15 -11.43 -4.01 14.83
C GLU A 15 -10.73 -5.05 13.95
N ARG A 16 -10.83 -6.35 14.25
CA ARG A 16 -10.34 -7.44 13.38
C ARG A 16 -11.13 -7.61 12.08
N LEU A 17 -12.42 -7.30 12.04
CA LEU A 17 -13.25 -7.32 10.84
C LEU A 17 -13.01 -6.07 9.96
N GLU A 18 -12.73 -4.91 10.56
CA GLU A 18 -12.29 -3.70 9.86
C GLU A 18 -10.84 -3.81 9.37
N LEU A 19 -9.94 -4.42 10.16
CA LEU A 19 -8.57 -4.77 9.79
C LEU A 19 -8.51 -5.77 8.63
N LYS A 20 -9.46 -6.72 8.58
CA LYS A 20 -9.61 -7.64 7.44
C LYS A 20 -9.90 -6.92 6.13
N ASN A 21 -10.48 -5.72 6.18
CA ASN A 21 -10.83 -4.95 4.99
C ASN A 21 -9.88 -3.79 4.65
N ASN A 22 -9.17 -3.13 5.57
CA ASN A 22 -8.79 -1.73 5.24
C ASN A 22 -7.44 -1.15 5.66
N PHE A 23 -6.36 -1.90 5.80
CA PHE A 23 -5.02 -1.29 5.71
C PHE A 23 -4.48 -1.33 4.28
N LYS A 24 -5.18 -0.64 3.35
CA LYS A 24 -4.55 -0.18 2.10
C LYS A 24 -3.39 0.73 2.50
N LEU A 25 -2.24 0.66 1.81
CA LEU A 25 -1.06 1.48 2.13
C LEU A 25 -1.43 2.97 2.24
N VAL A 26 -2.37 3.45 1.43
CA VAL A 26 -2.94 4.81 1.52
C VAL A 26 -3.41 5.19 2.94
N ALA A 27 -4.13 4.29 3.64
CA ALA A 27 -4.61 4.57 4.99
C ALA A 27 -3.46 4.63 6.00
N PHE A 28 -2.47 3.75 5.86
CA PHE A 28 -1.25 3.78 6.65
C PHE A 28 -0.51 5.12 6.49
N LEU A 29 -0.32 5.58 5.25
CA LEU A 29 0.37 6.84 4.98
C LEU A 29 -0.34 8.02 5.65
N LYS A 30 -1.65 8.16 5.45
CA LYS A 30 -2.46 9.22 6.06
C LYS A 30 -2.29 9.29 7.57
N LYS A 31 -2.31 8.12 8.24
CA LYS A 31 -2.04 8.02 9.68
C LYS A 31 -0.63 8.49 10.03
N SER A 32 0.39 8.09 9.27
CA SER A 32 1.80 8.44 9.52
C SER A 32 2.13 9.93 9.34
N ILE A 33 1.41 10.65 8.47
CA ILE A 33 1.60 12.09 8.25
C ILE A 33 0.53 12.96 8.91
N SER A 34 -0.43 12.35 9.62
CA SER A 34 -1.51 13.03 10.34
C SER A 34 -2.31 14.00 9.46
N THR A 35 -2.48 13.65 8.18
CA THR A 35 -3.27 14.43 7.21
C THR A 35 -4.04 13.51 6.27
N ASP A 36 -5.20 14.00 5.82
CA ASP A 36 -6.03 13.32 4.83
C ASP A 36 -5.70 13.70 3.38
N GLN A 37 -4.79 14.65 3.19
CA GLN A 37 -4.37 15.13 1.88
C GLN A 37 -3.42 14.16 1.17
N ILE A 38 -3.33 14.27 -0.16
CA ILE A 38 -2.34 13.54 -0.96
C ILE A 38 -0.94 13.95 -0.48
N PRO A 39 -0.03 13.00 -0.19
CA PRO A 39 1.29 13.33 0.32
C PRO A 39 2.07 14.25 -0.62
N THR A 40 2.70 15.29 -0.07
CA THR A 40 3.53 16.25 -0.80
C THR A 40 4.99 15.80 -0.87
N ASN A 41 5.81 16.56 -1.61
CA ASN A 41 7.26 16.34 -1.66
C ASN A 41 7.97 16.34 -0.30
N LYS A 42 7.46 17.10 0.67
CA LYS A 42 7.99 17.09 2.05
C LYS A 42 7.61 15.79 2.77
N ASP A 43 6.38 15.33 2.59
CA ASP A 43 5.86 14.11 3.22
C ASP A 43 6.59 12.86 2.72
N PHE A 44 6.94 12.80 1.43
CA PHE A 44 7.69 11.67 0.88
C PHE A 44 9.03 11.43 1.56
N LYS A 45 9.73 12.48 2.04
CA LYS A 45 10.97 12.29 2.80
C LYS A 45 10.71 11.55 4.11
N LYS A 46 9.63 11.89 4.82
CA LYS A 46 9.23 11.22 6.06
C LYS A 46 8.74 9.81 5.78
N LEU A 47 7.88 9.64 4.77
CA LEU A 47 7.30 8.36 4.40
C LEU A 47 8.34 7.37 3.87
N ASN A 48 9.33 7.82 3.07
CA ASN A 48 10.46 6.99 2.64
C ASN A 48 11.27 6.47 3.83
N ARG A 49 11.46 7.29 4.88
CA ARG A 49 12.15 6.85 6.10
C ARG A 49 11.35 5.81 6.87
N ILE A 50 10.04 6.02 7.00
CA ILE A 50 9.13 5.10 7.71
C ILE A 50 9.04 3.75 6.98
N LEU A 51 8.95 3.78 5.66
CA LEU A 51 8.82 2.57 4.84
C LEU A 51 10.16 1.91 4.49
N ASN A 52 11.29 2.51 4.90
CA ASN A 52 12.59 1.92 4.61
C ASN A 52 12.69 0.53 5.24
N ASN A 53 13.12 -0.46 4.46
CA ASN A 53 13.15 -1.89 4.84
C ASN A 53 11.78 -2.54 5.11
N CYS A 54 10.67 -1.87 4.76
CA CYS A 54 9.35 -2.51 4.80
C CYS A 54 9.17 -3.46 3.62
N ILE A 55 8.53 -4.60 3.90
CA ILE A 55 8.03 -5.51 2.88
C ILE A 55 6.63 -5.05 2.49
N ILE A 56 6.47 -4.77 1.20
CA ILE A 56 5.20 -4.44 0.59
C ILE A 56 4.58 -5.70 0.03
N VAL A 57 3.35 -5.99 0.42
CA VAL A 57 2.57 -7.11 -0.11
C VAL A 57 1.44 -6.58 -0.98
N THR A 58 1.25 -7.22 -2.14
CA THR A 58 0.01 -7.06 -2.91
C THR A 58 -0.99 -8.11 -2.42
N LYS A 59 -2.24 -7.70 -2.15
CA LYS A 59 -3.27 -8.62 -1.63
C LYS A 59 -4.54 -8.51 -2.45
N GLN A 60 -4.54 -9.15 -3.60
CA GLN A 60 -5.78 -9.54 -4.29
C GLN A 60 -5.76 -11.02 -4.64
N SER A 61 -6.91 -11.68 -4.49
CA SER A 61 -7.16 -13.14 -4.49
C SER A 61 -6.04 -14.04 -5.03
N ASN A 62 -5.70 -13.92 -6.32
CA ASN A 62 -4.75 -14.80 -7.01
C ASN A 62 -3.34 -14.20 -7.20
N TRP A 63 -3.14 -12.95 -6.79
CA TRP A 63 -1.88 -12.22 -6.92
C TRP A 63 -1.41 -11.76 -5.54
N LYS A 64 -0.53 -12.56 -4.96
CA LYS A 64 0.17 -12.27 -3.71
C LYS A 64 1.65 -12.29 -4.00
N THR A 65 2.25 -11.12 -4.06
CA THR A 65 3.68 -10.98 -4.27
C THR A 65 4.25 -10.07 -3.20
N GLU A 66 5.41 -10.48 -2.67
CA GLU A 66 6.16 -9.69 -1.72
C GLU A 66 7.23 -8.90 -2.45
N TYR A 67 7.33 -7.63 -2.11
CA TYR A 67 8.29 -6.70 -2.66
C TYR A 67 9.01 -5.98 -1.52
N GLU A 68 10.24 -5.56 -1.78
CA GLU A 68 10.97 -4.68 -0.88
C GLU A 68 10.76 -3.24 -1.32
N PHE A 69 10.35 -2.40 -0.36
CA PHE A 69 10.18 -0.98 -0.62
C PHE A 69 11.54 -0.34 -0.97
N ASN A 70 11.55 0.49 -2.02
CA ASN A 70 12.70 1.32 -2.36
C ASN A 70 12.44 2.79 -2.02
N ARG A 71 11.45 3.39 -2.69
CA ARG A 71 11.10 4.80 -2.52
C ARG A 71 9.72 5.12 -3.09
N PHE A 72 9.17 6.27 -2.72
CA PHE A 72 8.06 6.88 -3.44
C PHE A 72 8.46 7.30 -4.86
N ASP A 73 7.53 7.09 -5.79
CA ASP A 73 7.56 7.68 -7.12
C ASP A 73 6.54 8.82 -7.15
N HIS A 74 6.98 10.03 -7.51
CA HIS A 74 6.09 11.19 -7.53
C HIS A 74 5.03 11.12 -8.63
N ARG A 75 5.20 10.21 -9.59
CA ARG A 75 4.28 10.01 -10.70
C ARG A 75 3.04 9.22 -10.28
N ARG A 76 1.92 9.56 -10.90
CA ARG A 76 0.63 8.88 -10.79
C ARG A 76 0.57 7.66 -11.71
N PRO A 77 -0.36 6.71 -11.50
CA PRO A 77 -0.48 5.51 -12.33
C PRO A 77 -0.71 5.78 -13.83
N ASP A 78 -1.31 6.90 -14.19
CA ASP A 78 -1.54 7.35 -15.57
C ASP A 78 -0.32 8.04 -16.21
N GLU A 79 0.75 8.28 -15.43
CA GLU A 79 1.99 8.93 -15.87
C GLU A 79 3.17 7.97 -16.00
N ILE A 80 2.99 6.70 -15.60
CA ILE A 80 4.03 5.66 -15.65
C ILE A 80 3.70 4.71 -16.80
N SER A 81 4.61 4.61 -17.77
CA SER A 81 4.54 3.61 -18.84
C SER A 81 5.58 2.51 -18.65
N PHE A 82 5.22 1.30 -19.08
CA PHE A 82 6.16 0.21 -19.29
C PHE A 82 6.97 0.44 -20.57
N GLU A 83 8.05 -0.33 -20.76
CA GLU A 83 8.84 -0.32 -22.01
C GLU A 83 7.98 -0.66 -23.24
N SER A 84 6.88 -1.40 -23.06
CA SER A 84 5.89 -1.70 -24.10
C SER A 84 5.02 -0.50 -24.51
N GLY A 85 5.10 0.62 -23.79
CA GLY A 85 4.23 1.79 -23.97
C GLY A 85 2.89 1.70 -23.24
N GLU A 86 2.54 0.54 -22.65
CA GLU A 86 1.33 0.38 -21.83
C GLU A 86 1.43 1.21 -20.54
N LEU A 87 0.39 1.99 -20.21
CA LEU A 87 0.35 2.72 -18.94
C LEU A 87 0.14 1.76 -17.76
N LEU A 88 0.66 2.13 -16.59
CA LEU A 88 0.50 1.36 -15.38
C LEU A 88 -0.99 1.21 -15.03
N SER A 89 -1.76 2.29 -15.11
CA SER A 89 -3.22 2.26 -14.93
C SER A 89 -3.92 1.25 -15.85
N ASP A 90 -3.55 1.23 -17.13
CA ASP A 90 -4.10 0.33 -18.15
C ASP A 90 -3.73 -1.13 -17.88
N TYR A 91 -2.46 -1.41 -17.54
CA TYR A 91 -2.02 -2.74 -17.15
C TYR A 91 -2.84 -3.32 -15.99
N PHE A 92 -3.07 -2.51 -14.96
CA PHE A 92 -3.87 -2.94 -13.81
C PHE A 92 -5.32 -3.22 -14.19
N ARG A 93 -5.94 -2.38 -15.02
CA ARG A 93 -7.31 -2.57 -15.50
C ARG A 93 -7.42 -3.81 -16.41
N ASP A 94 -6.52 -3.94 -17.38
CA ASP A 94 -6.72 -4.86 -18.49
C ASP A 94 -6.11 -6.24 -18.21
N LYS A 95 -4.93 -6.30 -17.57
CA LYS A 95 -4.24 -7.56 -17.24
C LYS A 95 -4.59 -8.06 -15.84
N LYS A 96 -4.66 -7.18 -14.85
CA LYS A 96 -4.95 -7.56 -13.45
C LYS A 96 -6.44 -7.54 -13.13
N LYS A 97 -7.28 -6.95 -14.00
CA LYS A 97 -8.72 -6.77 -13.77
C LYS A 97 -9.00 -5.95 -12.50
N ILE A 98 -8.14 -4.96 -12.24
CA ILE A 98 -8.22 -4.05 -11.10
C ILE A 98 -8.52 -2.66 -11.61
N ILE A 99 -9.67 -2.11 -11.23
CA ILE A 99 -9.98 -0.71 -11.44
C ILE A 99 -9.35 0.06 -10.28
N LEU A 100 -8.40 0.95 -10.59
CA LEU A 100 -7.78 1.84 -9.59
C LEU A 100 -8.76 2.99 -9.32
N GLU A 101 -9.16 3.16 -8.07
CA GLU A 101 -10.04 4.24 -7.62
C GLU A 101 -9.23 5.49 -7.25
N LYS A 102 -7.96 5.30 -6.85
CA LYS A 102 -7.07 6.36 -6.34
C LYS A 102 -5.94 6.68 -7.30
N THR A 103 -6.27 7.08 -8.53
CA THR A 103 -5.29 7.43 -9.58
C THR A 103 -4.64 8.79 -9.37
N ASP A 104 -5.18 9.62 -8.49
CA ASP A 104 -4.60 10.88 -8.04
C ASP A 104 -3.40 10.69 -7.09
N TYR A 105 -3.29 9.51 -6.47
CA TYR A 105 -2.19 9.20 -5.56
C TYR A 105 -0.89 8.83 -6.32
N PRO A 106 0.28 9.19 -5.76
CA PRO A 106 1.58 8.76 -6.27
C PRO A 106 1.73 7.23 -6.20
N CYS A 107 2.71 6.70 -6.93
CA CYS A 107 3.10 5.30 -6.85
C CYS A 107 4.28 5.08 -5.89
N ILE A 108 4.63 3.81 -5.68
CA ILE A 108 5.88 3.42 -5.03
C ILE A 108 6.74 2.61 -5.99
N GLN A 109 8.04 2.79 -5.88
CA GLN A 109 9.04 1.96 -6.50
C GLN A 109 9.43 0.85 -5.52
N VAL A 110 9.43 -0.39 -5.99
CA VAL A 110 9.71 -1.58 -5.21
C VAL A 110 10.61 -2.54 -5.98
N TYR A 111 11.21 -3.50 -5.28
CA TYR A 111 11.95 -4.61 -5.89
C TYR A 111 11.28 -5.94 -5.57
N LEU A 112 11.31 -6.87 -6.52
CA LEU A 112 11.00 -8.27 -6.21
C LEU A 112 12.10 -8.80 -5.29
N ARG A 113 11.73 -9.54 -4.24
CA ARG A 113 12.72 -10.16 -3.36
C ARG A 113 13.70 -11.00 -4.17
N ASN A 114 14.99 -10.82 -3.91
CA ASN A 114 16.09 -11.47 -4.63
C ASN A 114 16.25 -11.07 -6.12
N LYS A 115 15.56 -10.01 -6.58
CA LYS A 115 15.70 -9.43 -7.94
C LYS A 115 15.73 -7.90 -7.85
N TYR A 116 16.89 -7.38 -7.47
CA TYR A 116 17.14 -5.94 -7.26
C TYR A 116 17.57 -5.19 -8.52
N ASP A 117 17.75 -5.92 -9.63
CA ASP A 117 18.20 -5.40 -10.92
C ASP A 117 17.10 -4.65 -11.68
N LYS A 118 15.82 -4.92 -11.38
CA LYS A 118 14.68 -4.30 -12.06
C LYS A 118 13.64 -3.76 -11.08
N PRO A 119 13.58 -2.44 -10.87
CA PRO A 119 12.52 -1.87 -10.07
C PRO A 119 11.16 -2.01 -10.75
N CYS A 120 10.13 -2.20 -9.95
CA CYS A 120 8.74 -2.20 -10.36
C CYS A 120 8.01 -1.02 -9.73
N HIS A 121 6.98 -0.52 -10.39
CA HIS A 121 6.12 0.53 -9.87
C HIS A 121 4.78 -0.07 -9.48
N LEU A 122 4.29 0.28 -8.29
CA LEU A 122 3.00 -0.18 -7.78
C LEU A 122 2.14 1.01 -7.33
N PRO A 123 0.85 1.05 -7.71
CA PRO A 123 -0.11 1.97 -7.10
C PRO A 123 -0.27 1.68 -5.60
N LEU A 124 -0.40 2.72 -4.78
CA LEU A 124 -0.56 2.56 -3.33
C LEU A 124 -1.81 1.76 -2.95
N GLU A 125 -2.85 1.85 -3.77
CA GLU A 125 -4.13 1.17 -3.52
C GLU A 125 -4.02 -0.36 -3.48
N VAL A 126 -3.12 -0.94 -4.28
CA VAL A 126 -2.93 -2.39 -4.36
C VAL A 126 -1.90 -2.91 -3.35
N CYS A 127 -1.27 -2.00 -2.60
CA CYS A 127 -0.18 -2.27 -1.68
C CYS A 127 -0.64 -2.29 -0.23
N LYS A 128 0.04 -3.10 0.59
CA LYS A 128 -0.03 -3.07 2.06
C LYS A 128 1.36 -3.32 2.64
N VAL A 129 1.66 -2.79 3.82
CA VAL A 129 2.84 -3.21 4.59
C VAL A 129 2.56 -4.61 5.17
N LYS A 130 3.57 -5.48 5.19
CA LYS A 130 3.45 -6.84 5.73
C LYS A 130 3.06 -6.79 7.22
N GLU A 131 2.02 -7.55 7.57
CA GLU A 131 1.28 -7.38 8.83
C GLU A 131 2.16 -7.36 10.09
N TRP A 132 3.15 -8.27 10.21
CA TRP A 132 4.02 -8.33 11.40
C TRP A 132 4.99 -7.15 11.56
N GLN A 133 5.27 -6.38 10.49
CA GLN A 133 6.11 -5.18 10.58
C GLN A 133 5.35 -3.95 11.09
N VAL A 134 4.03 -4.07 11.27
CA VAL A 134 3.17 -2.99 11.77
C VAL A 134 2.99 -3.09 13.30
N TYR A 135 3.37 -4.22 13.93
CA TYR A 135 3.09 -4.53 15.34
C TYR A 135 4.33 -4.55 16.24
N ASP A 136 5.48 -4.05 15.80
CA ASP A 136 6.66 -3.84 16.66
C ASP A 136 6.56 -2.50 17.45
N GLU A 137 5.44 -2.29 18.15
CA GLU A 137 5.29 -1.27 19.20
C GLU A 137 5.10 -1.92 20.58
#